data_AF-A0A562ML94-F1
#
_entry.id   AF-A0A562ML94-F1
#
_cell.length_a   1.000
_cell.length_b   1.000
_cell.length_c   1.000
_cell.angle_alpha   90.00
_cell.angle_beta   90.00
_cell.angle_gamma   90.00
#
_symmetry.space_group_name_H-M   'P 1'
#
loop_
_entity.id
_entity.type
_entity.pdbx_description
1 polymer ?
#
loop_
_entity_poly.entity_id
_entity_poly.type
_entity_poly.pdbx_seq_one_letter_code
_entity_poly.pdbx_strand_id
1 'polypeptide(L)'
;MFIGAVKWFDNNKGFGTLALPSGEELFVHIRRFKVPPEHIIQPGEVIVGDKKPDPKRSGYLAQNCRILKRPEDWKFVISLLDKEHTVLLPDSHGREQKHNLTSLTARQLLRTQPREHIVAMLTANFDVHFDSSIFISYAELIDKSITGVFEKETAYDILSKVFEYFGKHVSHQILFRVWKESMFRYIGYPAEGDYEIPELVFNLNATEINCEDLARINTYSFGKSFCTDFVNALFEDIETMDKKDIEPLLPYIEFLENEDSIEKIQTLLQE
;
A
#
# COMPACT_ATOMS: atom_id res chain seq x y z
N MET A 1 -10.93 -21.34 -2.73
CA MET A 1 -11.38 -19.99 -3.09
C MET A 1 -10.58 -19.47 -4.28
N PHE A 2 -11.21 -18.75 -5.21
CA PHE A 2 -10.58 -17.97 -6.27
C PHE A 2 -11.06 -16.52 -6.21
N ILE A 3 -10.29 -15.63 -6.83
CA ILE A 3 -10.68 -14.28 -7.22
C ILE A 3 -10.25 -14.07 -8.67
N GLY A 4 -11.15 -13.56 -9.49
CA GLY A 4 -10.92 -13.39 -10.92
C GLY A 4 -11.83 -12.33 -11.52
N ALA A 5 -11.48 -11.86 -12.70
CA ALA A 5 -12.27 -10.87 -13.43
C ALA A 5 -13.00 -11.53 -14.60
N VAL A 6 -14.19 -11.02 -14.92
CA VAL A 6 -14.97 -11.46 -16.08
C VAL A 6 -14.22 -11.11 -17.36
N LYS A 7 -13.84 -12.12 -18.13
CA LYS A 7 -13.27 -11.96 -19.48
C LYS A 7 -14.37 -11.64 -20.49
N TRP A 8 -15.48 -12.39 -20.42
CA TRP A 8 -16.72 -12.13 -21.15
C TRP A 8 -17.88 -12.84 -20.47
N PHE A 9 -19.11 -12.35 -20.68
CA PHE A 9 -20.32 -12.97 -20.18
C PHE A 9 -21.50 -12.75 -21.14
N ASP A 10 -22.14 -13.83 -21.57
CA ASP A 10 -23.40 -13.77 -22.32
C ASP A 10 -24.55 -13.70 -21.32
N ASN A 11 -25.06 -12.48 -21.10
CA ASN A 11 -26.13 -12.23 -20.13
C ASN A 11 -27.48 -12.85 -20.53
N ASN A 12 -27.70 -13.10 -21.83
CA ASN A 12 -28.93 -13.74 -22.30
C ASN A 12 -28.90 -15.25 -22.03
N LYS A 13 -27.74 -15.88 -22.21
CA LYS A 13 -27.57 -17.32 -21.93
C LYS A 13 -27.15 -17.63 -20.49
N GLY A 14 -26.67 -16.63 -19.76
CA GLY A 14 -26.29 -16.74 -18.35
C GLY A 14 -24.98 -17.49 -18.12
N PHE A 15 -24.00 -17.40 -19.02
CA PHE A 15 -22.67 -18.00 -18.81
C PHE A 15 -21.54 -17.14 -19.38
N GLY A 16 -20.33 -17.37 -18.87
CA GLY A 16 -19.15 -16.63 -19.26
C GLY A 16 -17.85 -17.32 -18.85
N THR A 17 -16.76 -16.58 -19.00
CA THR A 17 -15.42 -17.00 -18.60
C THR A 17 -14.80 -15.94 -17.71
N LEU A 18 -14.14 -16.38 -16.63
CA LEU A 18 -13.32 -15.56 -15.75
C LEU A 18 -11.84 -15.75 -16.07
N ALA A 19 -11.08 -14.67 -16.07
CA ALA A 19 -9.62 -14.69 -16.07
C ALA A 19 -9.11 -14.70 -14.63
N LEU A 20 -8.20 -15.63 -14.30
CA LEU A 20 -7.55 -15.73 -13.00
C LEU A 20 -6.10 -15.23 -13.07
N PRO A 21 -5.51 -14.76 -11.95
CA PRO A 21 -4.12 -14.30 -11.91
C PRO A 21 -3.08 -15.35 -12.31
N SER A 22 -3.42 -16.64 -12.21
CA SER A 22 -2.58 -17.74 -12.66
C SER A 22 -2.50 -17.88 -14.18
N GLY A 23 -3.22 -17.04 -14.95
CA GLY A 23 -3.40 -17.19 -16.39
C GLY A 23 -4.46 -18.22 -16.77
N GLU A 24 -5.06 -18.91 -15.80
CA GLU A 24 -6.14 -19.86 -16.03
C GLU A 24 -7.46 -19.16 -16.38
N GLU A 25 -8.24 -19.79 -17.25
CA GLU A 25 -9.62 -19.41 -17.53
C GLU A 25 -10.59 -20.33 -16.77
N LEU A 26 -11.60 -19.74 -16.13
CA LEU A 26 -12.59 -20.47 -15.35
C LEU A 26 -14.01 -20.23 -15.88
N PHE A 27 -14.69 -21.31 -16.26
CA PHE A 27 -16.09 -21.24 -16.70
C PHE A 27 -17.02 -20.85 -15.55
N VAL A 28 -17.92 -19.90 -15.79
CA VAL A 28 -18.92 -19.45 -14.82
C VAL A 28 -20.33 -19.47 -15.43
N HIS A 29 -21.32 -19.86 -14.64
CA HIS A 29 -22.73 -19.85 -15.02
C HIS A 29 -23.55 -19.09 -13.97
N ILE A 30 -24.57 -18.35 -14.36
CA ILE A 30 -25.37 -17.47 -13.47
C ILE A 30 -25.99 -18.23 -12.29
N ARG A 31 -26.40 -19.49 -12.51
CA ARG A 31 -26.88 -20.42 -11.47
C ARG A 31 -25.83 -20.84 -10.42
N ARG A 32 -24.57 -20.43 -10.58
CA ARG A 32 -23.49 -20.72 -9.63
C ARG A 32 -23.26 -19.60 -8.62
N PHE A 33 -23.96 -18.47 -8.77
CA PHE A 33 -23.91 -17.38 -7.81
C PHE A 33 -24.79 -17.69 -6.59
N LYS A 34 -24.30 -17.36 -5.40
CA LYS A 34 -25.08 -17.51 -4.15
C LYS A 34 -26.31 -16.60 -4.13
N VAL A 35 -26.16 -15.41 -4.71
CA VAL A 35 -27.23 -14.44 -4.93
C VAL A 35 -27.18 -14.07 -6.41
N PRO A 36 -28.29 -14.17 -7.16
CA PRO A 36 -28.33 -13.76 -8.55
C PRO A 36 -27.86 -12.31 -8.72
N PRO A 37 -27.04 -12.00 -9.74
CA PRO A 37 -26.70 -10.62 -10.09
C PRO A 37 -27.96 -9.81 -10.39
N GLU A 38 -28.03 -8.58 -9.87
CA GLU A 38 -29.15 -7.65 -10.07
C GLU A 38 -28.98 -6.81 -11.35
N HIS A 39 -27.80 -6.89 -11.98
CA HIS A 39 -27.40 -6.12 -13.16
C HIS A 39 -26.72 -7.01 -14.20
N ILE A 40 -26.51 -6.45 -15.39
CA ILE A 40 -25.79 -7.08 -16.50
C ILE A 40 -24.32 -7.21 -16.11
N ILE A 41 -23.80 -8.44 -16.07
CA ILE A 41 -22.39 -8.71 -15.80
C ILE A 41 -21.55 -8.15 -16.95
N GLN A 42 -20.54 -7.34 -16.60
CA GLN A 42 -19.65 -6.68 -17.55
C GLN A 42 -18.25 -7.31 -17.54
N PRO A 43 -17.50 -7.25 -18.66
CA PRO A 43 -16.06 -7.53 -18.64
C PRO A 43 -15.32 -6.66 -17.61
N GLY A 44 -14.33 -7.25 -16.94
CA GLY A 44 -13.57 -6.63 -15.87
C GLY A 44 -14.20 -6.70 -14.48
N GLU A 45 -15.47 -7.14 -14.37
CA GLU A 45 -16.11 -7.31 -13.07
C GLU A 45 -15.47 -8.45 -12.28
N VAL A 46 -15.13 -8.18 -11.02
CA VAL A 46 -14.42 -9.10 -10.13
C VAL A 46 -15.42 -9.98 -9.37
N ILE A 47 -15.19 -11.29 -9.46
CA ILE A 47 -15.98 -12.34 -8.84
C ILE A 47 -15.07 -13.18 -7.95
N VAL A 48 -15.60 -13.52 -6.77
CA VAL A 48 -15.00 -14.51 -5.86
C VAL A 48 -15.86 -15.77 -5.80
N GLY A 49 -15.23 -16.92 -5.54
CA GLY A 49 -15.95 -18.19 -5.41
C GLY A 49 -15.02 -19.35 -5.13
N ASP A 50 -15.49 -20.57 -5.40
CA ASP A 50 -14.75 -21.82 -5.26
C ASP A 50 -14.58 -22.51 -6.61
N LYS A 51 -13.43 -23.18 -6.79
CA LYS A 51 -13.20 -24.08 -7.93
C LYS A 51 -13.80 -25.44 -7.61
N LYS A 52 -14.63 -25.98 -8.51
CA LYS A 52 -15.14 -27.36 -8.45
C LYS A 52 -14.70 -28.12 -9.70
N PRO A 53 -14.25 -29.39 -9.59
CA PRO A 53 -13.96 -30.22 -10.75
C PRO A 53 -15.16 -30.31 -11.68
N ASP A 54 -14.94 -30.12 -12.98
CA ASP A 54 -16.00 -30.26 -13.98
C ASP A 54 -16.19 -31.75 -14.30
N PRO A 55 -17.37 -32.35 -14.08
CA PRO A 55 -17.61 -33.75 -14.40
C PRO A 55 -17.67 -34.02 -15.92
N LYS A 56 -17.79 -32.99 -16.76
CA LYS A 56 -17.93 -33.10 -18.22
C LYS A 56 -16.67 -32.71 -18.99
N ARG A 57 -15.72 -32.01 -18.36
CA ARG A 57 -14.48 -31.53 -18.99
C ARG A 57 -13.31 -31.78 -18.05
N SER A 58 -12.12 -32.03 -18.61
CA SER A 58 -10.89 -32.01 -17.81
C SER A 58 -10.60 -30.55 -17.40
N GLY A 59 -11.01 -30.17 -16.19
CA GLY A 59 -10.85 -28.80 -15.70
C GLY A 59 -11.70 -28.49 -14.46
N TYR A 60 -11.82 -27.19 -14.16
CA TYR A 60 -12.61 -26.68 -13.04
C TYR A 60 -13.70 -25.73 -13.56
N LEU A 61 -14.80 -25.63 -12.81
CA LEU A 61 -15.84 -24.63 -12.96
C LEU A 61 -15.97 -23.79 -11.70
N ALA A 62 -16.48 -22.57 -11.87
CA ALA A 62 -16.78 -21.69 -10.76
C ALA A 62 -18.06 -22.13 -10.04
N GLN A 63 -18.02 -22.18 -8.71
CA GLN A 63 -19.17 -22.42 -7.84
C GLN A 63 -19.16 -21.43 -6.67
N ASN A 64 -20.32 -21.25 -6.01
CA ASN A 64 -20.47 -20.39 -4.84
C ASN A 64 -20.07 -18.95 -5.13
N CYS A 65 -20.32 -18.50 -6.37
CA CYS A 65 -19.85 -17.23 -6.89
C CYS A 65 -20.54 -16.07 -6.19
N ARG A 66 -19.83 -14.96 -6.06
CA ARG A 66 -20.35 -13.71 -5.52
C ARG A 66 -19.62 -12.53 -6.16
N ILE A 67 -20.39 -11.51 -6.52
CA ILE A 67 -19.87 -10.20 -6.90
C ILE A 67 -19.55 -9.43 -5.62
N LEU A 68 -18.36 -8.84 -5.55
CA LEU A 68 -17.95 -8.01 -4.43
C LEU A 68 -18.69 -6.67 -4.52
N LYS A 69 -19.56 -6.38 -3.54
CA LYS A 69 -20.43 -5.19 -3.53
C LYS A 69 -20.69 -4.61 -2.14
N ARG A 70 -20.14 -5.20 -1.09
CA ARG A 70 -20.39 -4.77 0.29
C ARG A 70 -19.17 -4.07 0.86
N PRO A 71 -19.31 -3.12 1.82
CA PRO A 71 -18.17 -2.46 2.44
C PRO A 71 -17.13 -3.44 3.01
N GLU A 72 -17.58 -4.52 3.65
CA GLU A 72 -16.70 -5.54 4.22
C GLU A 72 -15.89 -6.33 3.19
N ASP A 73 -16.21 -6.22 1.90
CA ASP A 73 -15.44 -6.82 0.82
C ASP A 73 -14.13 -6.08 0.56
N TRP A 74 -13.95 -4.88 1.10
CA TRP A 74 -12.71 -4.11 0.94
C TRP A 74 -11.48 -4.85 1.48
N LYS A 75 -11.66 -5.77 2.45
CA LYS A 75 -10.59 -6.67 2.90
C LYS A 75 -9.97 -7.51 1.78
N PHE A 76 -10.72 -7.81 0.72
CA PHE A 76 -10.17 -8.49 -0.46
C PHE A 76 -9.19 -7.57 -1.20
N VAL A 77 -9.51 -6.28 -1.34
CA VAL A 77 -8.59 -5.29 -1.93
C VAL A 77 -7.28 -5.28 -1.16
N ILE A 78 -7.34 -5.20 0.17
CA ILE A 78 -6.16 -5.20 1.03
C ILE A 78 -5.37 -6.51 0.86
N SER A 79 -6.04 -7.67 0.85
CA SER A 79 -5.36 -8.97 0.68
C SER A 79 -4.67 -9.15 -0.67
N LEU A 80 -4.98 -8.31 -1.66
CA LEU A 80 -4.38 -8.32 -2.99
C LEU A 80 -3.27 -7.27 -3.17
N LEU A 81 -2.96 -6.43 -2.17
CA LEU A 81 -1.97 -5.37 -2.30
C LEU A 81 -0.53 -5.91 -2.46
N ASP A 82 -0.18 -6.93 -1.69
CA ASP A 82 1.22 -7.42 -1.60
C ASP A 82 1.67 -8.27 -2.79
N LYS A 83 0.77 -8.55 -3.72
CA LYS A 83 1.02 -9.47 -4.81
C LYS A 83 0.54 -8.87 -6.12
N GLU A 84 1.36 -9.04 -7.15
CA GLU A 84 0.96 -8.67 -8.49
C GLU A 84 -0.09 -9.67 -9.01
N HIS A 85 -1.36 -9.31 -8.86
CA HIS A 85 -2.49 -10.10 -9.31
C HIS A 85 -3.00 -9.57 -10.64
N THR A 86 -2.27 -9.88 -11.72
CA THR A 86 -2.61 -9.40 -13.06
C THR A 86 -3.44 -10.43 -13.82
N VAL A 87 -4.47 -9.97 -14.52
CA VAL A 87 -5.33 -10.76 -15.43
C VAL A 87 -5.30 -10.18 -16.84
N LEU A 88 -5.50 -11.04 -17.83
CA LEU A 88 -5.60 -10.65 -19.24
C LEU A 88 -7.07 -10.55 -19.64
N LEU A 89 -7.51 -9.35 -20.01
CA LEU A 89 -8.87 -9.08 -20.46
C LEU A 89 -8.85 -8.49 -21.88
N PRO A 90 -9.80 -8.86 -22.76
CA PRO A 90 -9.88 -8.30 -24.09
C PRO A 90 -10.37 -6.85 -24.04
N ASP A 91 -9.76 -5.97 -24.83
CA ASP A 91 -10.31 -4.64 -25.12
C ASP A 91 -11.44 -4.68 -26.15
N SER A 92 -11.98 -3.52 -26.50
CA SER A 92 -13.05 -3.37 -27.51
C SER A 92 -12.68 -3.91 -28.90
N HIS A 93 -11.39 -4.09 -29.18
CA HIS A 93 -10.86 -4.66 -30.43
C HIS A 93 -10.43 -6.12 -30.28
N GLY A 94 -10.67 -6.74 -29.12
CA GLY A 94 -10.32 -8.12 -28.82
C GLY A 94 -8.84 -8.35 -28.48
N ARG A 95 -8.04 -7.28 -28.29
CA ARG A 95 -6.63 -7.42 -27.90
C ARG A 95 -6.55 -7.63 -26.39
N GLU A 96 -5.72 -8.58 -25.96
CA GLU A 96 -5.54 -8.82 -24.53
C GLU A 96 -4.72 -7.69 -23.87
N GLN A 97 -5.31 -7.07 -22.87
CA GLN A 97 -4.69 -6.07 -22.02
C GLN A 97 -4.49 -6.60 -20.61
N LYS A 98 -3.38 -6.21 -19.99
CA LYS A 98 -3.08 -6.54 -18.60
C LYS A 98 -3.86 -5.61 -17.68
N HIS A 99 -4.59 -6.19 -16.74
CA HIS A 99 -5.29 -5.47 -15.69
C HIS A 99 -4.90 -6.00 -14.32
N ASN A 100 -4.67 -5.10 -13.38
CA ASN A 100 -4.42 -5.45 -11.99
C ASN A 100 -5.76 -5.68 -11.26
N LEU A 101 -5.95 -6.87 -10.68
CA LEU A 101 -7.17 -7.23 -9.95
C LEU A 101 -7.42 -6.35 -8.74
N THR A 102 -6.38 -5.92 -8.04
CA THR A 102 -6.48 -5.02 -6.88
C THR A 102 -7.17 -3.72 -7.29
N SER A 103 -6.73 -3.13 -8.41
CA SER A 103 -7.34 -1.93 -9.01
C SER A 103 -8.76 -2.17 -9.53
N LEU A 104 -9.04 -3.30 -10.17
CA LEU A 104 -10.39 -3.64 -10.64
C LEU A 104 -11.36 -3.79 -9.47
N THR A 105 -10.93 -4.51 -8.43
CA THR A 105 -11.73 -4.76 -7.22
C THR A 105 -12.02 -3.46 -6.47
N ALA A 106 -11.00 -2.62 -6.28
CA ALA A 106 -11.14 -1.33 -5.62
C ALA A 106 -12.16 -0.44 -6.34
N ARG A 107 -12.02 -0.28 -7.67
CA ARG A 107 -12.94 0.56 -8.46
C ARG A 107 -14.35 0.00 -8.52
N GLN A 108 -14.51 -1.32 -8.58
CA GLN A 108 -15.82 -1.96 -8.50
C GLN A 108 -16.52 -1.62 -7.18
N LEU A 109 -15.83 -1.82 -6.04
CA LEU A 109 -16.41 -1.52 -4.74
C LEU A 109 -16.77 -0.04 -4.61
N LEU A 110 -15.86 0.87 -4.99
CA LEU A 110 -16.12 2.31 -4.98
C LEU A 110 -17.35 2.72 -5.79
N ARG A 111 -17.57 2.14 -6.98
CA ARG A 111 -18.76 2.43 -7.81
C ARG A 111 -20.07 1.89 -7.22
N THR A 112 -19.99 0.85 -6.39
CA THR A 112 -21.18 0.20 -5.81
C THR A 112 -21.59 0.80 -4.47
N GLN A 113 -20.71 1.55 -3.80
CA GLN A 113 -21.01 2.13 -2.49
C GLN A 113 -21.66 3.51 -2.62
N PRO A 114 -22.65 3.83 -1.76
CA PRO A 114 -23.08 5.20 -1.53
C PRO A 114 -21.91 6.07 -1.06
N ARG A 115 -21.86 7.33 -1.51
CA ARG A 115 -20.73 8.24 -1.25
C ARG A 115 -20.45 8.41 0.24
N GLU A 116 -21.50 8.50 1.05
CA GLU A 116 -21.45 8.64 2.50
C GLU A 116 -20.80 7.45 3.22
N HIS A 117 -20.75 6.27 2.60
CA HIS A 117 -20.14 5.07 3.19
C HIS A 117 -18.69 4.85 2.75
N ILE A 118 -18.20 5.56 1.74
CA ILE A 118 -16.87 5.32 1.16
C ILE A 118 -15.77 5.57 2.19
N VAL A 119 -15.80 6.70 2.89
CA VAL A 119 -14.76 7.03 3.88
C VAL A 119 -14.70 5.95 4.96
N ALA A 120 -15.84 5.60 5.55
CA ALA A 120 -15.92 4.57 6.58
C ALA A 120 -15.44 3.19 6.07
N MET A 121 -15.76 2.82 4.83
CA MET A 121 -15.28 1.57 4.23
C MET A 121 -13.75 1.54 4.09
N LEU A 122 -13.14 2.65 3.64
CA LEU A 122 -11.70 2.75 3.43
C LEU A 122 -10.94 2.82 4.76
N THR A 123 -11.50 3.40 5.80
CA THR A 123 -10.82 3.53 7.10
C THR A 123 -11.04 2.34 8.03
N ALA A 124 -12.10 1.54 7.84
CA ALA A 124 -12.48 0.47 8.77
C ALA A 124 -11.40 -0.58 9.05
N ASN A 125 -10.50 -0.88 8.10
CA ASN A 125 -9.42 -1.84 8.31
C ASN A 125 -8.16 -1.21 8.92
N PHE A 126 -8.07 0.13 8.89
CA PHE A 126 -6.93 0.84 9.44
C PHE A 126 -6.90 0.76 10.96
N ASP A 127 -8.08 0.75 11.59
CA ASP A 127 -8.24 0.74 13.05
C ASP A 127 -7.91 -0.62 13.70
N VAL A 128 -7.78 -1.69 12.91
CA VAL A 128 -7.66 -3.06 13.40
C VAL A 128 -6.42 -3.73 12.82
N HIS A 129 -5.28 -3.61 13.53
CA HIS A 129 -4.01 -4.27 13.20
C HIS A 129 -3.62 -4.15 11.72
N PHE A 130 -3.56 -2.92 11.22
CA PHE A 130 -3.11 -2.63 9.86
C PHE A 130 -1.59 -2.87 9.72
N ASP A 131 -1.19 -3.61 8.70
CA ASP A 131 0.23 -3.84 8.40
C ASP A 131 0.89 -2.55 7.90
N SER A 132 1.87 -2.03 8.66
CA SER A 132 2.53 -0.78 8.33
C SER A 132 3.32 -0.84 7.03
N SER A 133 3.78 -2.02 6.62
CA SER A 133 4.62 -2.21 5.43
C SER A 133 3.86 -1.91 4.13
N ILE A 134 2.53 -2.06 4.14
CA ILE A 134 1.68 -1.91 2.94
C ILE A 134 1.02 -0.53 2.86
N PHE A 135 1.23 0.36 3.85
CA PHE A 135 0.49 1.61 3.98
C PHE A 135 0.62 2.51 2.75
N ILE A 136 1.83 2.72 2.25
CA ILE A 136 2.07 3.63 1.13
C ILE A 136 1.40 3.08 -0.14
N SER A 137 1.55 1.80 -0.41
CA SER A 137 0.88 1.13 -1.54
C SER A 137 -0.64 1.19 -1.40
N TYR A 138 -1.16 1.08 -0.18
CA TYR A 138 -2.59 1.21 0.08
C TYR A 138 -3.09 2.64 -0.18
N ALA A 139 -2.40 3.65 0.33
CA ALA A 139 -2.75 5.05 0.13
C ALA A 139 -2.69 5.45 -1.35
N GLU A 140 -1.67 4.99 -2.08
CA GLU A 140 -1.58 5.14 -3.53
C GLU A 140 -2.73 4.50 -4.28
N LEU A 141 -3.12 3.29 -3.89
CA LEU A 141 -4.24 2.59 -4.50
C LEU A 141 -5.54 3.38 -4.29
N ILE A 142 -5.76 3.89 -3.07
CA ILE A 142 -6.92 4.73 -2.76
C ILE A 142 -6.92 5.98 -3.64
N ASP A 143 -5.82 6.72 -3.68
CA ASP A 143 -5.68 7.94 -4.50
C ASP A 143 -6.01 7.67 -5.98
N LYS A 144 -5.30 6.71 -6.58
CA LYS A 144 -5.48 6.32 -7.99
C LYS A 144 -6.91 5.81 -8.28
N SER A 145 -7.51 5.07 -7.35
CA SER A 145 -8.84 4.48 -7.55
C SER A 145 -9.96 5.50 -7.38
N ILE A 146 -9.86 6.40 -6.41
CA ILE A 146 -10.82 7.48 -6.17
C ILE A 146 -10.77 8.48 -7.33
N THR A 147 -9.59 8.96 -7.69
CA THR A 147 -9.39 9.88 -8.83
C THR A 147 -9.82 9.26 -10.16
N GLY A 148 -9.73 7.93 -10.29
CA GLY A 148 -10.17 7.21 -11.48
C GLY A 148 -11.67 6.85 -11.54
N VAL A 149 -12.43 7.10 -10.47
CA VAL A 149 -13.87 6.76 -10.38
C VAL A 149 -14.73 7.99 -10.21
N PHE A 150 -14.28 8.99 -9.45
CA PHE A 150 -15.05 10.18 -9.12
C PHE A 150 -14.51 11.41 -9.84
N GLU A 151 -15.41 12.38 -10.07
CA GLU A 151 -15.03 13.71 -10.56
C GLU A 151 -14.10 14.42 -9.58
N LYS A 152 -13.26 15.33 -10.09
CA LYS A 152 -12.15 15.96 -9.35
C LYS A 152 -12.55 16.53 -7.98
N GLU A 153 -13.65 17.27 -7.89
CA GLU A 153 -14.11 17.87 -6.63
C GLU A 153 -14.56 16.81 -5.61
N THR A 154 -15.26 15.78 -6.07
CA THR A 154 -15.72 14.68 -5.22
C THR A 154 -14.54 13.81 -4.78
N ALA A 155 -13.60 13.53 -5.68
CA ALA A 155 -12.38 12.81 -5.37
C ALA A 155 -11.56 13.54 -4.29
N TYR A 156 -11.38 14.86 -4.45
CA TYR A 156 -10.68 15.69 -3.48
C TYR A 156 -11.33 15.66 -2.09
N ASP A 157 -12.66 15.81 -2.01
CA ASP A 157 -13.40 15.75 -0.74
C ASP A 157 -13.24 14.40 -0.03
N ILE A 158 -13.34 13.29 -0.77
CA ILE A 158 -13.18 11.95 -0.19
C ILE A 158 -11.74 11.72 0.26
N LEU A 159 -10.75 12.02 -0.59
CA LEU A 159 -9.33 11.81 -0.28
C LEU A 159 -8.87 12.64 0.91
N SER A 160 -9.31 13.89 1.00
CA SER A 160 -8.99 14.77 2.13
C SER A 160 -9.49 14.16 3.44
N LYS A 161 -10.73 13.67 3.48
CA LYS A 161 -11.31 13.01 4.67
C LYS A 161 -10.57 11.71 5.04
N VAL A 162 -10.20 10.90 4.06
CA VAL A 162 -9.50 9.63 4.28
C VAL A 162 -8.08 9.87 4.80
N PHE A 163 -7.32 10.77 4.19
CA PHE A 163 -5.93 11.02 4.60
C PHE A 163 -5.85 11.83 5.89
N GLU A 164 -6.80 12.73 6.17
CA GLU A 164 -6.94 13.34 7.50
C GLU A 164 -7.23 12.28 8.57
N TYR A 165 -8.09 11.29 8.26
CA TYR A 165 -8.34 10.18 9.15
C TYR A 165 -7.08 9.37 9.43
N PHE A 166 -6.33 8.99 8.39
CA PHE A 166 -5.07 8.27 8.56
C PHE A 166 -4.10 9.06 9.43
N GLY A 167 -3.88 10.35 9.15
CA GLY A 167 -2.98 11.19 9.95
C GLY A 167 -3.30 11.22 11.44
N LYS A 168 -4.58 11.13 11.82
CA LYS A 168 -5.01 11.09 13.23
C LYS A 168 -4.84 9.72 13.90
N HIS A 169 -4.69 8.65 13.12
CA HIS A 169 -4.68 7.26 13.61
C HIS A 169 -3.42 6.47 13.23
N VAL A 170 -2.46 7.09 12.53
CA VAL A 170 -1.22 6.41 12.14
C VAL A 170 -0.44 5.96 13.38
N SER A 171 0.13 4.75 13.31
CA SER A 171 1.11 4.31 14.30
C SER A 171 2.45 5.03 14.08
N HIS A 172 3.34 5.00 15.08
CA HIS A 172 4.70 5.52 14.92
C HIS A 172 5.44 4.88 13.73
N GLN A 173 5.23 3.58 13.49
CA GLN A 173 5.88 2.88 12.39
C GLN A 173 5.35 3.36 11.02
N ILE A 174 4.04 3.59 10.89
CA ILE A 174 3.47 4.15 9.65
C ILE A 174 3.95 5.59 9.45
N LEU A 175 3.94 6.39 10.51
CA LEU A 175 4.39 7.78 10.46
C LEU A 175 5.86 7.89 10.02
N PHE A 176 6.74 7.04 10.57
CA PHE A 176 8.13 6.96 10.15
C PHE A 176 8.27 6.59 8.66
N ARG A 177 7.55 5.56 8.18
CA ARG A 177 7.60 5.16 6.76
C ARG A 177 7.13 6.26 5.82
N VAL A 178 6.03 6.93 6.17
CA VAL A 178 5.51 8.07 5.38
C VAL A 178 6.55 9.18 5.32
N TRP A 179 7.22 9.46 6.44
CA TRP A 179 8.26 10.46 6.52
C TRP A 179 9.50 10.12 5.71
N LYS A 180 9.94 8.87 5.80
CA LYS A 180 11.08 8.33 5.08
C LYS A 180 10.90 8.49 3.57
N GLU A 181 9.70 8.16 3.07
CA GLU A 181 9.35 8.24 1.65
C GLU A 181 8.83 9.63 1.21
N SER A 182 8.79 10.63 2.12
CA SER A 182 8.28 11.98 1.86
C SER A 182 6.83 12.01 1.32
N MET A 183 5.99 11.08 1.76
CA MET A 183 4.61 10.89 1.27
C MET A 183 3.55 11.53 2.20
N PHE A 184 3.84 12.72 2.75
CA PHE A 184 3.03 13.35 3.80
C PHE A 184 1.57 13.63 3.43
N ARG A 185 1.26 13.76 2.14
CA ARG A 185 -0.12 13.91 1.65
C ARG A 185 -1.03 12.77 2.11
N TYR A 186 -0.49 11.56 2.29
CA TYR A 186 -1.24 10.38 2.71
C TYR A 186 -1.59 10.36 4.20
N ILE A 187 -1.06 11.31 4.97
CA ILE A 187 -1.43 11.56 6.37
C ILE A 187 -2.09 12.94 6.54
N GLY A 188 -2.62 13.51 5.45
CA GLY A 188 -3.40 14.74 5.49
C GLY A 188 -2.55 16.02 5.52
N TYR A 189 -1.26 15.95 5.17
CA TYR A 189 -0.39 17.12 5.03
C TYR A 189 -0.08 17.40 3.56
N PRO A 190 -0.87 18.26 2.87
CA PRO A 190 -0.71 18.53 1.44
C PRO A 190 0.30 19.64 1.12
N ALA A 191 0.91 20.27 2.13
CA ALA A 191 1.80 21.41 1.94
C ALA A 191 3.13 20.99 1.30
N GLU A 192 3.73 21.94 0.58
CA GLU A 192 5.09 21.77 0.06
C GLU A 192 6.11 21.91 1.19
N GLY A 193 7.09 21.02 1.23
CA GLY A 193 8.16 21.01 2.24
C GLY A 193 8.18 19.72 3.06
N ASP A 194 9.14 19.66 3.97
CA ASP A 194 9.29 18.55 4.89
C ASP A 194 8.26 18.63 6.03
N TYR A 195 8.05 17.51 6.72
CA TYR A 195 7.10 17.42 7.83
C TYR A 195 7.81 16.90 9.08
N GLU A 196 7.98 17.77 10.07
CA GLU A 196 8.58 17.40 11.35
C GLU A 196 7.64 16.44 12.11
N ILE A 197 8.11 15.20 12.33
CA ILE A 197 7.42 14.20 13.14
C ILE A 197 8.01 14.14 14.56
N PRO A 198 7.29 13.59 15.55
CA PRO A 198 7.78 13.57 16.92
C PRO A 198 9.11 12.83 17.06
N GLU A 199 10.03 13.38 17.87
CA GLU A 199 11.36 12.81 18.15
C GLU A 199 11.32 11.33 18.57
N LEU A 200 10.32 10.94 19.38
CA LEU A 200 10.11 9.55 19.79
C LEU A 200 9.99 8.58 18.60
N VAL A 201 9.42 9.03 17.48
CA VAL A 201 9.29 8.19 16.29
C VAL A 201 10.65 7.89 15.69
N PHE A 202 11.57 8.85 15.68
CA PHE A 202 12.95 8.62 15.24
C PHE A 202 13.69 7.67 16.18
N ASN A 203 13.56 7.87 17.50
CA ASN A 203 14.15 6.99 18.51
C ASN A 203 13.69 5.52 18.35
N LEU A 204 12.40 5.30 18.07
CA LEU A 204 11.85 3.95 17.88
C LEU A 204 12.32 3.27 16.58
N ASN A 205 12.86 4.03 15.62
CA ASN A 205 13.29 3.54 14.30
C ASN A 205 14.77 3.87 14.02
N ALA A 206 15.57 4.07 15.06
CA ALA A 206 16.97 4.54 14.96
C ALA A 206 17.82 3.70 14.00
N THR A 207 17.59 2.39 13.95
CA THR A 207 18.32 1.46 13.07
C THR A 207 18.06 1.65 11.57
N GLU A 208 17.01 2.39 11.21
CA GLU A 208 16.64 2.67 9.81
C GLU A 208 17.03 4.10 9.37
N ILE A 209 17.59 4.90 10.27
CA ILE A 209 18.04 6.28 10.02
C ILE A 209 19.42 6.26 9.36
N ASN A 210 19.56 6.98 8.26
CA ASN A 210 20.82 7.14 7.54
C ASN A 210 21.33 8.60 7.58
N CYS A 211 22.49 8.85 6.99
CA CYS A 211 23.10 10.18 6.95
C CYS A 211 22.22 11.25 6.27
N GLU A 212 21.51 10.88 5.18
CA GLU A 212 20.61 11.81 4.47
C GLU A 212 19.40 12.18 5.35
N ASP A 213 18.90 11.22 6.13
CA ASP A 213 17.84 11.46 7.11
C ASP A 213 18.29 12.43 8.20
N LEU A 214 19.51 12.27 8.72
CA LEU A 214 20.05 13.18 9.73
C LEU A 214 20.18 14.60 9.20
N ALA A 215 20.58 14.78 7.94
CA ALA A 215 20.61 16.10 7.31
C ALA A 215 19.22 16.75 7.29
N ARG A 216 18.15 15.96 7.03
CA ARG A 216 16.76 16.41 7.12
C ARG A 216 16.36 16.73 8.56
N ILE A 217 16.59 15.80 9.48
CA ILE A 217 16.23 15.92 10.90
C ILE A 217 16.92 17.13 11.53
N ASN A 218 18.16 17.44 11.15
CA ASN A 218 18.92 18.58 11.66
C ASN A 218 18.23 19.95 11.42
N THR A 219 17.29 20.02 10.48
CA THR A 219 16.49 21.24 10.20
C THR A 219 15.29 21.41 11.14
N TYR A 220 14.97 20.39 11.93
CA TYR A 220 13.81 20.37 12.84
C TYR A 220 14.10 21.06 14.17
N SER A 221 13.04 21.35 14.92
CA SER A 221 13.11 22.08 16.18
C SER A 221 14.04 21.43 17.21
N PHE A 222 14.08 20.10 17.26
CA PHE A 222 14.95 19.28 18.11
C PHE A 222 16.15 18.67 17.35
N GLY A 223 16.29 18.99 16.07
CA GLY A 223 17.16 18.29 15.13
C GLY A 223 18.62 18.22 15.55
N LYS A 224 19.17 19.37 15.97
CA LYS A 224 20.57 19.48 16.38
C LYS A 224 20.92 18.53 17.53
N SER A 225 20.17 18.61 18.63
CA SER A 225 20.40 17.75 19.79
C SER A 225 20.23 16.29 19.46
N PHE A 226 19.18 15.94 18.69
CA PHE A 226 18.96 14.55 18.27
C PHE A 226 20.12 14.02 17.42
N CYS A 227 20.59 14.77 16.41
CA CYS A 227 21.68 14.34 15.55
C CYS A 227 22.98 14.15 16.36
N THR A 228 23.29 15.06 17.28
CA THR A 228 24.45 14.94 18.16
C THR A 228 24.35 13.69 19.05
N ASP A 229 23.22 13.47 19.71
CA ASP A 229 23.01 12.30 20.58
C ASP A 229 23.06 10.99 19.79
N PHE A 230 22.44 10.96 18.61
CA PHE A 230 22.43 9.81 17.71
C PHE A 230 23.84 9.42 17.26
N VAL A 231 24.63 10.39 16.81
CA VAL A 231 25.99 10.11 16.33
C VAL A 231 26.93 9.78 17.49
N ASN A 232 26.78 10.42 18.65
CA ASN A 232 27.53 10.03 19.84
C ASN A 232 27.28 8.56 20.21
N ALA A 233 26.04 8.07 20.10
CA ALA A 233 25.70 6.66 20.34
C ALA A 233 26.32 5.71 19.29
N LEU A 234 26.45 6.14 18.02
CA LEU A 234 27.13 5.34 16.99
C LEU A 234 28.63 5.13 17.27
N PHE A 235 29.27 6.08 17.96
CA PHE A 235 30.69 6.07 18.27
C PHE A 235 31.00 5.77 19.74
N GLU A 236 30.02 5.33 20.54
CA GLU A 236 30.19 5.09 21.99
C GLU A 236 31.35 4.13 22.30
N ASP A 237 31.50 3.08 21.48
CA ASP A 237 32.49 2.02 21.65
C ASP A 237 33.69 2.13 20.67
N ILE A 238 34.01 3.34 20.19
CA ILE A 238 35.04 3.58 19.18
C ILE A 238 36.39 2.92 19.49
N GLU A 239 36.76 2.79 20.77
CA GLU A 239 38.01 2.18 21.22
C GLU A 239 38.12 0.69 20.87
N THR A 240 37.00 0.03 20.59
CA THR A 240 36.92 -1.40 20.28
C THR A 240 36.61 -1.67 18.80
N MET A 241 36.29 -0.64 18.03
CA MET A 241 35.91 -0.77 16.62
C MET A 241 37.15 -0.95 15.74
N ASP A 242 37.04 -1.80 14.73
CA ASP A 242 38.07 -1.90 13.70
C ASP A 242 37.80 -0.93 12.54
N LYS A 243 38.76 -0.81 11.62
CA LYS A 243 38.67 0.08 10.45
C LYS A 243 37.42 -0.21 9.59
N LYS A 244 37.01 -1.47 9.46
CA LYS A 244 35.86 -1.88 8.64
C LYS A 244 34.54 -1.50 9.29
N ASP A 245 34.50 -1.41 10.62
CA ASP A 245 33.33 -0.93 11.36
C ASP A 245 33.21 0.59 11.31
N ILE A 246 34.34 1.31 11.23
CA ILE A 246 34.39 2.79 11.20
C ILE A 246 34.11 3.35 9.80
N GLU A 247 34.60 2.69 8.73
CA GLU A 247 34.43 3.16 7.34
C GLU A 247 32.96 3.50 6.96
N PRO A 248 31.94 2.69 7.30
CA PRO A 248 30.54 3.01 7.05
C PRO A 248 30.01 4.21 7.84
N LEU A 249 30.64 4.56 8.97
CA LEU A 249 30.20 5.64 9.86
C LEU A 249 30.81 7.01 9.51
N LEU A 250 31.79 7.06 8.60
CA LEU A 250 32.45 8.32 8.22
C LEU A 250 31.49 9.44 7.78
N PRO A 251 30.40 9.17 7.04
CA PRO A 251 29.46 10.23 6.67
C PRO A 251 28.82 10.93 7.88
N TYR A 252 28.68 10.23 9.01
CA TYR A 252 28.02 10.75 10.22
C TYR A 252 28.90 11.73 11.01
N ILE A 253 30.19 11.80 10.72
CA ILE A 253 31.14 12.67 11.43
C ILE A 253 30.78 14.15 11.30
N GLU A 254 30.10 14.55 10.23
CA GLU A 254 29.68 15.95 10.06
C GLU A 254 28.70 16.44 11.14
N PHE A 255 28.05 15.53 11.86
CA PHE A 255 27.14 15.83 12.97
C PHE A 255 27.79 15.67 14.35
N LEU A 256 29.05 15.22 14.42
CA LEU A 256 29.81 15.20 15.66
C LEU A 256 30.24 16.62 16.03
N GLU A 257 29.89 17.05 17.25
CA GLU A 257 30.39 18.30 17.82
C GLU A 257 31.68 18.10 18.64
N ASN A 258 32.04 16.85 18.96
CA ASN A 258 33.18 16.54 19.83
C ASN A 258 34.50 16.40 19.04
N GLU A 259 35.37 17.42 19.12
CA GLU A 259 36.67 17.45 18.45
C GLU A 259 37.60 16.29 18.83
N ASP A 260 37.62 15.84 20.10
CA ASP A 260 38.45 14.72 20.54
C ASP A 260 38.04 13.40 19.88
N SER A 261 36.73 13.23 19.63
CA SER A 261 36.21 12.04 18.95
C SER A 261 36.56 12.07 17.46
N ILE A 262 36.51 13.24 16.82
CA ILE A 262 36.89 13.44 15.42
C ILE A 262 38.37 13.12 15.21
N GLU A 263 39.25 13.64 16.08
CA GLU A 263 40.70 13.41 16.00
C GLU A 263 41.06 11.93 16.18
N LYS A 264 40.38 11.23 17.10
CA LYS A 264 40.53 9.78 17.30
C LYS A 264 40.11 8.99 16.06
N ILE A 265 38.97 9.30 15.44
CA ILE A 265 38.52 8.64 14.21
C ILE A 265 39.56 8.83 13.09
N GLN A 266 40.09 10.03 12.93
CA GLN A 266 41.10 10.34 11.92
C GLN A 266 42.41 9.55 12.16
N THR A 267 42.79 9.34 13.42
CA THR A 267 43.98 8.56 13.79
C THR A 267 43.80 7.07 13.45
N LEU A 268 42.65 6.47 13.80
CA LEU A 268 42.35 5.06 13.51
C LEU A 268 42.28 4.73 12.01
N LEU A 269 41.93 5.71 11.17
CA LEU A 269 41.91 5.51 9.71
C LEU A 269 43.30 5.56 9.06
N GLN A 270 44.29 6.15 9.73
CA GLN A 270 45.67 6.27 9.25
C GLN A 270 46.52 5.03 9.58
N GLU A 271 46.12 4.24 10.57
CA GLU A 271 46.67 2.91 10.89
C GLU A 271 46.13 1.81 9.94
#